data_AF-A0A426WA03-F1
#
_entry.id   AF-A0A426WA03-F1
#
_cell.length_a   1.000
_cell.length_b   1.000
_cell.length_c   1.000
_cell.angle_alpha   90.00
_cell.angle_beta   90.00
_cell.angle_gamma   90.00
#
_symmetry.space_group_name_H-M   'P 1'
#
loop_
_entity.id
_entity.type
_entity.pdbx_description
1 polymer ?
#
loop_
_entity_poly.entity_id
_entity_poly.type
_entity_poly.pdbx_seq_one_letter_code
_entity_poly.pdbx_strand_id
1 'polypeptide(L)'
;MDELKIRWNDYQRERWLALSESNVRRLPAVYVHDKDWDDDPHRCFIFTNERTLKQIRWRHFLSDCESMVAEYAEVEKLLAEEIDRANAWLVENHQDIQENFNSTVVKLRKKRKIIMTESALDDLSKIDADKK
;
A
#
# COMPACT_ATOMS: atom_id res chain seq x y z
N MET A 1 -9.44 19.91 -9.38
CA MET A 1 -8.35 18.97 -9.09
C MET A 1 -8.22 18.65 -7.60
N ASP A 2 -8.29 19.63 -6.69
CA ASP A 2 -8.07 19.34 -5.26
C ASP A 2 -9.15 18.49 -4.58
N GLU A 3 -10.43 18.63 -4.95
CA GLU A 3 -11.48 17.77 -4.38
C GLU A 3 -11.28 16.30 -4.79
N LEU A 4 -10.89 16.01 -6.03
CA LEU A 4 -10.60 14.65 -6.48
C LEU A 4 -9.42 14.05 -5.70
N LYS A 5 -8.35 14.83 -5.47
CA LYS A 5 -7.20 14.38 -4.65
C LYS A 5 -7.62 14.02 -3.23
N ILE A 6 -8.53 14.80 -2.63
CA ILE A 6 -9.00 14.53 -1.27
C ILE A 6 -9.85 13.26 -1.24
N ARG A 7 -10.83 13.14 -2.15
CA ARG A 7 -11.64 11.92 -2.24
C ARG A 7 -10.78 10.69 -2.52
N TRP A 8 -9.75 10.83 -3.36
CA TRP A 8 -8.79 9.76 -3.65
C TRP A 8 -8.03 9.30 -2.40
N ASN A 9 -7.54 10.22 -1.56
CA ASN A 9 -6.88 9.84 -0.31
C ASN A 9 -7.81 9.10 0.65
N ASP A 10 -9.10 9.46 0.67
CA ASP A 10 -10.11 8.76 1.47
C ASP A 10 -10.38 7.35 0.90
N TYR A 11 -10.54 7.24 -0.42
CA TYR A 11 -10.66 5.96 -1.12
C TYR A 11 -9.47 5.04 -0.84
N GLN A 12 -8.23 5.52 -0.99
CA GLN A 12 -7.04 4.71 -0.73
C GLN A 12 -7.00 4.17 0.71
N ARG A 13 -7.41 4.98 1.70
CA ARG A 13 -7.48 4.55 3.09
C ARG A 13 -8.54 3.47 3.30
N GLU A 14 -9.71 3.63 2.70
CA GLU A 14 -10.79 2.63 2.74
C GLU A 14 -10.37 1.31 2.07
N ARG A 15 -9.72 1.40 0.90
CA ARG A 15 -9.17 0.22 0.21
C ARG A 15 -8.10 -0.49 1.01
N TRP A 16 -7.18 0.26 1.62
CA TRP A 16 -6.15 -0.30 2.49
C TRP A 16 -6.77 -1.07 3.67
N LEU A 17 -7.76 -0.49 4.35
CA LEU A 17 -8.48 -1.17 5.44
C LEU A 17 -9.17 -2.45 4.95
N ALA A 18 -9.93 -2.36 3.86
CA ALA A 18 -10.66 -3.50 3.30
C ALA A 18 -9.72 -4.64 2.88
N LEU A 19 -8.58 -4.33 2.27
CA LEU A 19 -7.56 -5.31 1.89
C LEU A 19 -6.86 -5.90 3.11
N SER A 20 -6.59 -5.09 4.14
CA SER A 20 -6.01 -5.58 5.40
C SER A 20 -6.94 -6.60 6.06
N GLU A 21 -8.24 -6.28 6.17
CA GLU A 21 -9.25 -7.17 6.74
C GLU A 21 -9.44 -8.47 5.93
N SER A 22 -9.42 -8.38 4.59
CA SER A 22 -9.56 -9.56 3.74
C SER A 22 -8.33 -10.46 3.81
N ASN A 23 -7.13 -9.88 3.83
CA ASN A 23 -5.86 -10.62 3.89
C ASN A 23 -5.69 -11.40 5.20
N VAL A 24 -6.23 -10.92 6.32
CA VAL A 24 -6.24 -11.66 7.60
C VAL A 24 -6.93 -13.02 7.47
N ARG A 25 -7.92 -13.15 6.58
CA ARG A 25 -8.68 -14.39 6.35
C ARG A 25 -8.03 -15.32 5.33
N ARG A 26 -7.04 -14.84 4.56
CA ARG A 26 -6.35 -15.64 3.55
C ARG A 26 -5.43 -16.68 4.19
N LEU A 27 -5.16 -17.74 3.45
CA LEU A 27 -4.22 -18.75 3.88
C LEU A 27 -2.81 -18.14 3.99
N PRO A 28 -1.98 -18.61 4.94
CA PRO A 28 -0.60 -18.17 5.03
C PRO A 28 0.16 -18.52 3.75
N ALA A 29 0.71 -17.51 3.09
CA ALA A 29 1.59 -17.66 1.95
C ALA A 29 2.68 -16.57 1.95
N VAL A 30 3.82 -16.91 1.36
CA VAL A 30 4.93 -16.01 1.07
C VAL A 30 5.02 -15.86 -0.45
N TYR A 31 5.11 -14.64 -0.94
CA TYR A 31 5.38 -14.38 -2.34
C TYR A 31 6.78 -13.79 -2.47
N VAL A 32 7.52 -14.25 -3.46
CA VAL A 32 8.86 -13.74 -3.74
C VAL A 32 8.83 -13.04 -5.09
N HIS A 33 9.34 -11.80 -5.10
CA HIS A 33 9.52 -11.04 -6.32
C HIS A 33 10.98 -10.66 -6.44
N ASP A 34 11.68 -11.41 -7.27
CA ASP A 34 13.06 -11.13 -7.65
C ASP A 34 12.99 -10.14 -8.81
N LYS A 35 13.27 -8.87 -8.53
CA LYS A 35 13.52 -7.89 -9.60
C LYS A 35 14.99 -8.02 -9.97
N ASP A 36 15.26 -8.08 -11.27
CA ASP A 36 16.61 -7.91 -11.81
C ASP A 36 17.04 -6.45 -11.59
N TRP A 37 17.48 -6.15 -10.37
CA TRP A 37 18.27 -4.96 -10.10
C TRP A 37 19.68 -5.29 -10.55
N ASP A 38 20.19 -4.58 -11.57
CA ASP A 38 21.59 -4.69 -11.97
C ASP A 38 22.47 -4.57 -10.70
N ASP A 39 23.21 -5.64 -10.41
CA ASP A 39 24.18 -5.80 -9.31
C ASP A 39 23.65 -5.91 -7.86
N ASP A 40 22.35 -6.04 -7.61
CA ASP A 40 21.81 -6.13 -6.23
C ASP A 40 21.10 -7.49 -5.93
N PRO A 41 21.64 -8.33 -5.02
CA PRO A 41 21.04 -9.62 -4.66
C PRO A 41 19.79 -9.49 -3.74
N HIS A 42 19.19 -8.31 -3.60
CA HIS A 42 18.00 -8.12 -2.79
C HIS A 42 16.79 -8.88 -3.35
N ARG A 43 16.21 -9.76 -2.51
CA ARG A 43 14.93 -10.43 -2.78
C ARG A 43 13.81 -9.77 -2.00
N CYS A 44 12.68 -9.51 -2.67
CA CYS A 44 11.49 -9.00 -2.00
C CYS A 44 10.61 -10.15 -1.53
N PHE A 45 10.38 -10.23 -0.22
CA PHE A 45 9.43 -11.17 0.38
C PHE A 45 8.15 -10.45 0.79
N ILE A 46 7.03 -10.93 0.30
CA ILE A 46 5.70 -10.39 0.60
C ILE A 46 4.94 -11.43 1.43
N PHE A 47 4.53 -11.04 2.63
CA PHE A 47 3.80 -11.90 3.54
C PHE A 47 2.31 -11.60 3.45
N THR A 48 1.51 -12.65 3.24
CA THR A 48 0.05 -12.49 3.06
C THR A 48 -0.61 -11.90 4.30
N ASN A 49 -0.24 -12.35 5.51
CA ASN A 49 -0.79 -11.84 6.76
C ASN A 49 0.12 -12.13 7.96
N GLU A 50 -0.28 -11.65 9.13
CA GLU A 50 0.42 -11.85 10.42
C GLU A 50 0.63 -13.34 10.75
N ARG A 51 -0.27 -14.25 10.32
CA ARG A 51 -0.13 -15.68 10.58
C ARG A 51 1.02 -16.28 9.78
N THR A 52 1.32 -15.75 8.59
CA THR A 52 2.53 -16.13 7.85
C THR A 52 3.78 -15.75 8.65
N LEU A 53 3.86 -14.50 9.13
CA LEU A 53 5.03 -14.03 9.89
C LEU A 53 5.24 -14.80 11.19
N LYS A 54 4.16 -15.17 11.91
CA LYS A 54 4.24 -15.97 13.14
C LYS A 54 4.84 -17.36 12.95
N GLN A 55 4.83 -17.89 11.73
CA GLN A 55 5.39 -19.21 11.42
C GLN A 55 6.88 -19.16 11.06
N ILE A 56 7.43 -17.97 10.85
CA ILE A 56 8.82 -17.80 10.38
C ILE A 56 9.74 -17.59 11.58
N ARG A 57 10.77 -18.43 11.68
CA ARG A 57 11.83 -18.27 12.67
C ARG A 57 12.98 -17.55 11.99
N TRP A 58 13.43 -16.42 12.55
CA TRP A 58 14.47 -15.59 11.93
C TRP A 58 15.77 -16.35 11.60
N ARG A 59 16.17 -17.29 12.47
CA ARG A 59 17.32 -18.18 12.25
C ARG A 59 17.18 -19.11 11.04
N HIS A 60 15.95 -19.42 10.65
CA HIS A 60 15.62 -20.32 9.55
C HIS A 60 14.80 -19.60 8.47
N PHE A 61 14.92 -18.27 8.39
CA PHE A 61 14.04 -17.41 7.59
C PHE A 61 13.83 -17.93 6.16
N LEU A 62 14.91 -18.22 5.44
CA LEU A 62 14.83 -18.69 4.06
C LEU A 62 14.12 -20.05 3.94
N SER A 63 14.47 -21.01 4.80
CA SER A 63 13.87 -22.34 4.78
C SER A 63 12.39 -22.33 5.18
N ASP A 64 12.04 -21.53 6.19
CA ASP A 64 10.64 -21.37 6.62
C ASP A 64 9.83 -20.65 5.52
N CYS A 65 10.39 -19.64 4.85
CA CYS A 65 9.76 -18.99 3.70
C CYS A 65 9.54 -19.95 2.53
N GLU A 66 10.55 -20.73 2.13
CA GLU A 66 10.49 -21.72 1.02
C GLU A 66 9.32 -22.69 1.18
N SER A 67 9.03 -23.13 2.41
CA SER A 67 7.92 -24.05 2.70
C SER A 67 6.52 -23.47 2.46
N MET A 68 6.42 -22.14 2.35
CA MET A 68 5.17 -21.39 2.20
C MET A 68 5.14 -20.54 0.92
N VAL A 69 6.11 -20.71 0.01
CA VAL A 69 6.15 -19.94 -1.23
C VAL A 69 4.95 -20.30 -2.12
N ALA A 70 4.21 -19.27 -2.52
CA ALA A 70 3.15 -19.35 -3.51
C ALA A 70 3.54 -18.57 -4.78
N GLU A 71 2.81 -18.82 -5.87
CA GLU A 71 3.08 -18.17 -7.15
C GLU A 71 2.82 -16.66 -7.09
N TYR A 72 3.81 -15.87 -7.49
CA TYR A 72 3.70 -14.40 -7.52
C TYR A 72 2.61 -13.90 -8.48
N ALA A 73 2.24 -14.70 -9.50
CA ALA A 73 1.14 -14.41 -10.41
C ALA A 73 -0.20 -14.18 -9.70
N GLU A 74 -0.40 -14.77 -8.51
CA GLU A 74 -1.59 -14.50 -7.69
C GLU A 74 -1.62 -13.03 -7.21
N VAL A 75 -0.46 -12.49 -6.80
CA VAL A 75 -0.32 -11.09 -6.38
C VAL A 75 -0.54 -10.16 -7.56
N GLU A 76 0.00 -10.48 -8.73
CA GLU A 76 -0.19 -9.68 -9.95
C GLU A 76 -1.65 -9.61 -10.35
N LYS A 77 -2.38 -10.73 -10.26
CA LYS A 77 -3.82 -10.75 -10.53
C LYS A 77 -4.59 -9.87 -9.56
N LEU A 78 -4.31 -9.97 -8.27
CA LEU A 78 -4.98 -9.14 -7.24
C LEU A 78 -4.65 -7.66 -7.41
N LEU A 79 -3.42 -7.35 -7.80
CA LEU A 79 -2.99 -5.98 -8.10
C LEU A 79 -3.75 -5.44 -9.32
N ALA A 80 -3.87 -6.23 -10.40
CA ALA A 80 -4.62 -5.83 -11.60
C ALA A 80 -6.10 -5.56 -11.27
N GLU A 81 -6.76 -6.44 -10.51
CA GLU A 81 -8.14 -6.26 -10.06
C GLU A 81 -8.33 -4.97 -9.23
N GLU A 82 -7.35 -4.63 -8.38
CA GLU A 82 -7.40 -3.41 -7.58
C GLU A 82 -7.13 -2.15 -8.42
N ILE A 83 -6.24 -2.23 -9.41
CA ILE A 83 -5.98 -1.15 -10.38
C ILE A 83 -7.24 -0.86 -11.20
N ASP A 84 -7.91 -1.88 -11.72
CA ASP A 84 -9.14 -1.72 -12.49
C ASP A 84 -10.24 -1.06 -11.66
N ARG A 85 -10.39 -1.49 -10.40
CA ARG A 85 -11.34 -0.89 -9.45
C ARG A 85 -11.01 0.57 -9.16
N ALA A 86 -9.73 0.88 -8.95
CA ALA A 86 -9.28 2.25 -8.71
C ALA A 86 -9.52 3.15 -9.93
N ASN A 87 -9.27 2.65 -11.14
CA ASN A 87 -9.53 3.38 -12.37
C ASN A 87 -11.02 3.65 -12.58
N ALA A 88 -11.88 2.65 -12.39
CA ALA A 88 -13.33 2.82 -12.46
C ALA A 88 -13.80 3.88 -11.45
N TRP A 89 -13.36 3.78 -10.19
CA TRP A 89 -13.71 4.73 -9.14
C TRP A 89 -13.24 6.16 -9.46
N LEU A 90 -12.04 6.33 -10.04
CA LEU A 90 -11.51 7.63 -10.46
C LEU A 90 -12.33 8.26 -11.57
N VAL A 91 -12.73 7.47 -12.58
CA VAL A 91 -13.57 7.95 -13.69
C VAL A 91 -14.93 8.41 -13.16
N GLU A 92 -15.59 7.59 -12.35
CA GLU A 92 -16.90 7.90 -11.76
C GLU A 92 -16.84 9.15 -10.88
N ASN A 93 -15.83 9.27 -10.00
CA ASN A 93 -15.70 10.43 -9.12
C ASN A 93 -15.28 11.68 -9.86
N HIS A 94 -14.50 11.55 -10.93
CA HIS A 94 -14.16 12.69 -11.77
C HIS A 94 -15.42 13.23 -12.47
N GLN A 95 -16.25 12.36 -13.03
CA GLN A 95 -17.53 12.73 -13.66
C GLN A 95 -18.48 13.38 -12.64
N ASP A 96 -18.66 12.78 -11.45
CA ASP A 96 -19.49 13.36 -10.39
C ASP A 96 -19.02 14.77 -9.99
N ILE A 97 -17.70 14.98 -9.89
CA ILE A 97 -17.16 16.31 -9.58
C ILE A 97 -17.45 17.29 -10.72
N GLN A 98 -17.35 16.89 -11.98
CA GLN A 98 -17.65 17.76 -13.11
C GLN A 98 -19.14 18.17 -13.15
N GLU A 99 -20.04 17.26 -12.79
CA GLU A 99 -21.48 17.48 -12.85
C GLU A 99 -22.04 18.22 -11.62
N ASN A 100 -21.54 17.89 -10.41
CA ASN A 100 -22.19 18.25 -9.16
C ASN A 100 -21.35 19.15 -8.23
N PHE A 101 -20.07 19.37 -8.50
CA PHE A 101 -19.21 20.12 -7.58
C PHE A 101 -19.30 21.64 -7.78
N ASN A 102 -19.81 22.34 -6.77
CA ASN A 102 -19.74 23.80 -6.69
C ASN A 102 -18.54 24.24 -5.85
N SER A 103 -17.54 24.84 -6.48
CA SER A 103 -16.30 25.34 -5.84
C SER A 103 -16.51 26.46 -4.82
N THR A 104 -17.70 27.08 -4.80
CA THR A 104 -18.04 28.18 -3.88
C THR A 104 -18.39 27.68 -2.48
N VAL A 105 -18.81 26.42 -2.35
CA VAL A 105 -19.17 25.81 -1.06
C VAL A 105 -17.94 25.09 -0.50
N VAL A 106 -17.09 25.83 0.23
CA VAL A 106 -15.94 25.24 0.92
C VAL A 106 -16.44 24.43 2.11
N LYS A 107 -16.36 23.09 2.02
CA LYS A 107 -16.65 22.21 3.16
C LYS A 107 -15.63 22.52 4.27
N LEU A 108 -16.12 23.02 5.41
CA LEU A 108 -15.32 23.17 6.63
C LEU A 108 -14.84 21.79 7.08
N ARG A 109 -13.56 21.49 6.87
CA ARG A 109 -12.92 20.24 7.27
C ARG A 109 -11.96 20.48 8.43
N LYS A 110 -11.93 19.56 9.39
CA LYS A 110 -11.04 19.63 10.56
C LYS A 110 -9.59 19.48 10.09
N LYS A 111 -8.79 20.55 10.23
CA LYS A 111 -7.33 20.48 10.00
C LYS A 111 -6.75 19.39 10.91
N ARG A 112 -6.12 18.38 10.32
CA ARG A 112 -5.35 17.39 11.08
C ARG A 112 -4.04 18.04 11.49
N LYS A 113 -3.80 18.20 12.79
CA LYS A 113 -2.46 18.52 13.30
C LYS A 113 -1.64 17.25 13.19
N ILE A 114 -0.67 17.26 12.28
CA ILE A 114 0.40 16.25 12.29
C ILE A 114 1.32 16.67 13.42
N ILE A 115 1.42 15.86 14.46
CA ILE A 115 2.38 16.06 15.56
C ILE A 115 3.60 15.23 15.19
N MET A 116 4.65 15.91 14.74
CA MET A 116 5.94 15.28 14.50
C MET A 116 6.82 15.52 15.72
N THR A 117 7.50 14.47 16.18
CA THR A 117 8.57 14.62 17.18
C THR A 117 9.82 15.16 16.48
N GLU A 118 10.66 15.87 17.21
CA GLU A 118 11.92 16.44 16.69
C GLU A 118 12.82 15.35 16.09
N SER A 119 12.85 14.16 16.72
CA SER A 119 13.52 12.97 16.21
C SER A 119 12.99 12.50 14.84
N ALA A 120 11.69 12.63 14.55
CA ALA A 120 11.12 12.20 13.27
C ALA A 120 11.51 13.12 12.11
N LEU A 121 11.81 14.40 12.40
CA LEU A 121 12.35 15.35 11.42
C LEU A 121 13.81 15.05 11.09
N ASP A 122 14.61 14.71 12.10
CA ASP A 122 16.00 14.29 11.90
C ASP A 122 16.07 13.04 11.02
N ASP A 123 15.21 12.05 11.24
CA ASP A 123 15.20 10.81 10.45
C ASP A 123 14.76 11.05 8.99
N LEU A 124 13.82 11.98 8.75
CA LEU A 124 13.47 12.40 7.39
C LEU A 124 14.63 13.10 6.68
N SER A 125 15.40 13.92 7.40
CA SER A 125 16.55 14.63 6.81
C SER A 125 17.69 13.70 6.40
N LYS A 126 17.86 12.57 7.10
CA LYS A 126 18.85 11.53 6.76
C LYS A 126 18.48 10.78 5.48
N ILE A 127 17.18 10.55 5.25
CA ILE A 127 16.68 9.89 4.03
C ILE A 127 16.97 10.71 2.76
N ASP A 128 16.97 12.06 2.86
CA ASP A 128 17.36 12.94 1.74
C ASP A 128 18.89 13.04 1.56
N ALA A 129 19.65 12.84 2.63
CA ALA A 129 21.11 12.88 2.60
C ALA A 129 21.73 11.63 1.96
N ASP A 130 21.08 10.47 2.05
CA ASP A 130 21.53 9.20 1.46
C ASP A 130 21.30 9.10 -0.08
N LYS A 131 20.80 10.17 -0.71
CA LYS A 131 20.62 10.27 -2.18
C LYS A 131 21.74 11.05 -2.89
N LYS A 132 22.89 11.27 -2.27
CA LYS A 132 24.03 11.98 -2.86
C LYS A 132 25.31 11.15 -2.94
#